data_AF-A0A1T4R411-F1
#
_entry.id   AF-A0A1T4R411-F1
#
_cell.length_a   1.000
_cell.length_b   1.000
_cell.length_c   1.000
_cell.angle_alpha   90.00
_cell.angle_beta   90.00
_cell.angle_gamma   90.00
#
_symmetry.space_group_name_H-M   'P 1'
#
loop_
_entity.id
_entity.type
_entity.pdbx_description
1 polymer ?
#
loop_
_entity_poly.entity_id
_entity_poly.type
_entity_poly.pdbx_seq_one_letter_code
_entity_poly.pdbx_strand_id
1 'polypeptide(L)'
;MLKNCEALDLFDLQEAELSEQNIEDFGDTDYIKYRLEREIKNQFITRKQNLLKTLYTYISETKSNDSQNSISFYGTNCMNLVWEKACGQIFGNIHDQVESEIAKPQWYLNGVRYEASKSLIPDIITECNIEYDNDYEKVFCILDAKYYLIKAENLSSGMGIPGVQDVVKQFVYHESFMNYLRRENCESVFNAFLFPIANEDDAIKRDIIIRGFVTMLKWGVEQLVPIYLVFLKPSFVWTSYLNGSIQKTILIDAMKRIRLEDVFRKVLK
;
A
#
# COMPACT_ATOMS: atom_id res chain seq x y z
N MET A 1 5.85 31.17 -9.64
CA MET A 1 4.90 30.10 -10.05
C MET A 1 4.26 29.39 -8.86
N LEU A 2 5.01 28.91 -7.86
CA LEU A 2 4.45 28.19 -6.68
C LEU A 2 3.52 29.04 -5.78
N LYS A 3 3.69 30.37 -5.78
CA LYS A 3 2.91 31.31 -4.96
C LYS A 3 1.41 31.37 -5.32
N ASN A 4 1.04 30.99 -6.54
CA ASN A 4 -0.33 31.11 -7.03
C ASN A 4 -1.17 29.83 -6.87
N CYS A 5 -0.62 28.75 -6.30
CA CYS A 5 -1.26 27.42 -6.30
C CYS A 5 -1.43 26.78 -4.92
N GLU A 6 -1.35 27.51 -3.79
CA GLU A 6 -1.48 26.98 -2.41
C GLU A 6 -0.52 25.81 -2.06
N ALA A 7 0.41 25.46 -2.94
CA ALA A 7 1.28 24.29 -2.82
C ALA A 7 2.28 24.42 -1.67
N LEU A 8 2.63 25.65 -1.27
CA LEU A 8 3.56 25.90 -0.16
C LEU A 8 3.00 25.42 1.18
N ASP A 9 1.70 25.62 1.42
CA ASP A 9 1.02 25.13 2.63
C ASP A 9 0.83 23.61 2.59
N LEU A 10 0.57 23.03 1.40
CA LEU A 10 0.44 21.58 1.23
C LEU A 10 1.74 20.82 1.55
N PHE A 11 2.90 21.42 1.28
CA PHE A 11 4.21 20.81 1.54
C PHE A 11 4.91 21.33 2.81
N ASP A 12 4.26 22.20 3.60
CA ASP A 12 4.82 22.83 4.80
C ASP A 12 6.20 23.50 4.51
N LEU A 13 6.30 24.10 3.31
CA LEU A 13 7.49 24.78 2.80
C LEU A 13 7.36 26.29 3.02
N GLN A 14 8.33 26.88 3.69
CA GLN A 14 8.44 28.34 3.78
C GLN A 14 8.86 28.94 2.43
N GLU A 15 8.32 30.12 2.12
CA GLU A 15 8.70 30.89 0.94
C GLU A 15 10.21 31.20 1.02
N ALA A 16 10.96 30.73 0.02
CA ALA A 16 12.39 31.00 -0.05
C ALA A 16 12.59 32.45 -0.52
N GLU A 17 13.01 33.33 0.40
CA GLU A 17 13.55 34.63 0.02
C GLU A 17 14.91 34.41 -0.65
N LEU A 18 14.96 34.61 -1.97
CA LEU A 18 16.20 34.50 -2.73
C LEU A 18 17.09 35.70 -2.38
N SER A 19 18.16 35.44 -1.64
CA SER A 19 19.22 36.43 -1.40
C SER A 19 20.24 36.42 -2.53
N GLU A 20 20.85 37.57 -2.82
CA GLU A 20 22.03 37.66 -3.71
C GLU A 20 23.33 37.18 -3.02
N GLN A 21 23.25 36.74 -1.77
CA GLN A 21 24.40 36.26 -1.01
C GLN A 21 24.88 34.91 -1.53
N ASN A 22 26.20 34.78 -1.68
CA ASN A 22 26.88 33.54 -2.03
C ASN A 22 27.22 32.74 -0.76
N ILE A 23 27.51 31.45 -0.92
CA ILE A 23 27.92 30.57 0.20
C ILE A 23 29.15 31.14 0.93
N GLU A 24 30.06 31.79 0.20
CA GLU A 24 31.27 32.42 0.74
C GLU A 24 30.95 33.58 1.70
N ASP A 25 29.79 34.21 1.56
CA ASP A 25 29.34 35.30 2.44
C ASP A 25 28.96 34.79 3.85
N PHE A 26 28.73 33.48 3.99
CA PHE A 26 28.43 32.82 5.28
C PHE A 26 29.68 32.33 6.02
N GLY A 27 30.87 32.50 5.43
CA GLY A 27 32.16 32.07 5.94
C GLY A 27 32.78 30.93 5.13
N ASP A 28 33.94 30.44 5.58
CA ASP A 28 34.57 29.31 4.93
C ASP A 28 33.77 28.00 5.15
N THR A 29 34.03 27.02 4.29
CA THR A 29 33.32 25.74 4.30
C THR A 29 33.43 25.01 5.65
N ASP A 30 34.58 25.09 6.31
CA ASP A 30 34.84 24.38 7.56
C ASP A 30 34.08 25.05 8.72
N TYR A 31 34.00 26.37 8.70
CA TYR A 31 33.19 27.17 9.61
C TYR A 31 31.70 26.85 9.48
N ILE A 32 31.18 26.82 8.25
CA ILE A 32 29.77 26.51 8.01
C ILE A 32 29.45 25.08 8.44
N LYS A 33 30.30 24.10 8.09
CA LYS A 33 30.16 22.70 8.53
C LYS A 33 30.16 22.57 10.05
N TYR A 34 31.12 23.20 10.73
CA TYR A 34 31.20 23.22 12.19
C TYR A 34 29.91 23.78 12.83
N ARG A 35 29.38 24.88 12.30
CA ARG A 35 28.12 25.48 12.79
C ARG A 35 26.93 24.54 12.60
N LEU A 36 26.82 23.89 11.45
CA LEU A 36 25.75 22.92 11.18
C LEU A 36 25.85 21.70 12.10
N GLU A 37 27.05 21.13 12.29
CA GLU A 37 27.24 20.00 13.21
C GLU A 37 26.86 20.34 14.65
N ARG A 38 27.24 21.55 15.11
CA ARG A 38 26.89 22.03 16.45
C ARG A 38 25.37 22.16 16.59
N GLU A 39 24.68 22.69 15.59
CA GLU A 39 23.23 22.86 15.64
C GLU A 39 22.49 21.52 15.53
N ILE A 40 22.97 20.58 14.71
CA ILE A 40 22.43 19.21 14.63
C ILE A 40 22.47 18.54 16.01
N LYS A 41 23.57 18.71 16.76
CA LYS A 41 23.73 18.15 18.12
C LYS A 41 22.75 18.72 19.14
N ASN A 42 22.26 19.95 18.93
CA ASN A 42 21.36 20.65 19.85
C ASN A 42 19.89 20.64 19.41
N GLN A 43 19.58 20.10 18.24
CA GLN A 43 18.24 20.08 17.67
C GLN A 43 17.57 18.72 17.91
N PHE A 44 16.36 18.70 18.48
CA PHE A 44 15.62 17.46 18.78
C PHE A 44 14.45 17.19 17.83
N ILE A 45 14.06 18.18 17.02
CA ILE A 45 12.98 18.02 16.05
C ILE A 45 13.52 17.30 14.80
N THR A 46 13.00 16.09 14.51
CA THR A 46 13.44 15.24 13.39
C THR A 46 13.45 15.97 12.04
N ARG A 47 12.41 16.77 11.76
CA ARG A 47 12.32 17.58 10.53
C ARG A 47 13.52 18.54 10.39
N LYS A 48 13.86 19.25 11.46
CA LYS A 48 14.97 20.22 11.48
C LYS A 48 16.33 19.52 11.44
N GLN A 49 16.48 18.38 12.11
CA GLN A 49 17.69 17.57 12.01
C GLN A 49 17.94 17.09 10.58
N ASN A 50 16.90 16.62 9.88
CA ASN A 50 17.02 16.16 8.50
C ASN A 50 17.42 17.31 7.57
N LEU A 51 16.79 18.49 7.70
CA LEU A 51 17.16 19.67 6.93
C LEU A 51 18.62 20.07 7.14
N LEU A 52 19.08 20.16 8.40
CA LEU A 52 20.46 20.52 8.72
C LEU A 52 21.47 19.50 8.17
N LYS A 53 21.15 18.20 8.21
CA LYS A 53 21.97 17.15 7.61
C LYS A 53 22.02 17.28 6.09
N THR A 54 20.90 17.55 5.43
CA THR A 54 20.86 17.78 3.98
C THR A 54 21.70 19.00 3.58
N LEU A 55 21.59 20.11 4.31
CA LEU A 55 22.43 21.30 4.10
C LEU A 55 23.92 20.99 4.29
N TYR A 56 24.26 20.23 5.34
CA TYR A 56 25.62 19.79 5.61
C TYR A 56 26.17 18.95 4.46
N THR A 57 25.40 17.98 3.96
CA THR A 57 25.78 17.16 2.80
C THR A 57 25.99 18.02 1.55
N TYR A 58 25.08 18.95 1.26
CA TYR A 58 25.21 19.87 0.12
C TYR A 58 26.49 20.71 0.18
N ILE A 59 26.81 21.31 1.33
CA ILE A 59 28.04 22.07 1.53
C ILE A 59 29.28 21.17 1.52
N SER A 60 29.14 19.89 1.86
CA SER A 60 30.24 18.93 1.81
C SER A 60 30.57 18.49 0.38
N GLU A 61 29.56 18.35 -0.47
CA GLU A 61 29.69 17.82 -1.83
C GLU A 61 29.95 18.90 -2.90
N THR A 62 29.67 20.18 -2.59
CA THR A 62 29.88 21.32 -3.50
C THR A 62 31.33 21.54 -3.90
N LYS A 63 32.32 21.15 -3.08
CA LYS A 63 33.75 21.25 -3.42
C LYS A 63 34.30 20.06 -4.22
N SER A 64 33.56 18.95 -4.32
CA SER A 64 34.01 17.73 -5.00
C SER A 64 33.53 17.61 -6.45
N ASN A 65 32.75 18.58 -6.96
CA ASN A 65 32.06 18.49 -8.26
C ASN A 65 32.63 19.43 -9.33
N ASP A 66 33.95 19.42 -9.51
CA ASP A 66 34.49 19.74 -10.84
C ASP A 66 34.37 18.47 -11.70
N SER A 67 33.37 18.46 -12.57
CA SER A 67 33.06 17.43 -13.58
C SER A 67 32.47 16.10 -13.07
N GLN A 68 31.14 16.04 -12.94
CA GLN A 68 30.27 14.97 -13.48
C GLN A 68 28.82 15.15 -13.01
N ASN A 69 27.86 14.83 -13.88
CA ASN A 69 26.41 14.89 -13.69
C ASN A 69 25.98 14.67 -12.23
N SER A 70 25.40 15.70 -11.60
CA SER A 70 24.79 15.60 -10.29
C SER A 70 23.59 14.63 -10.35
N ILE A 71 23.79 13.38 -9.91
CA ILE A 71 22.70 12.42 -9.73
C ILE A 71 21.84 12.92 -8.57
N SER A 72 20.66 13.43 -8.88
CA SER A 72 19.67 13.81 -7.86
C SER A 72 18.87 12.58 -7.47
N PHE A 73 19.00 12.16 -6.21
CA PHE A 73 18.22 11.05 -5.67
C PHE A 73 16.85 11.56 -5.20
N TYR A 74 15.79 11.10 -5.87
CA TYR A 74 14.41 11.33 -5.44
C TYR A 74 13.86 10.03 -4.84
N GLY A 75 13.30 10.12 -3.64
CA GLY A 75 12.73 8.98 -2.94
C GLY A 75 11.69 9.42 -1.91
N THR A 76 10.85 8.47 -1.48
CA THR A 76 9.86 8.68 -0.42
C THR A 76 9.90 7.52 0.56
N ASN A 77 9.75 7.82 1.84
CA ASN A 77 9.62 6.80 2.88
C ASN A 77 8.22 6.17 2.93
N CYS A 78 7.30 6.65 2.09
CA CYS A 78 5.90 6.22 2.04
C CYS A 78 5.59 5.43 0.76
N MET A 79 6.57 4.72 0.19
CA MET A 79 6.37 3.96 -1.04
C MET A 79 5.29 2.88 -0.90
N ASN A 80 5.05 2.39 0.32
CA ASN A 80 3.93 1.50 0.63
C ASN A 80 2.57 2.13 0.30
N LEU A 81 2.37 3.43 0.57
CA LEU A 81 1.13 4.14 0.25
C LEU A 81 0.98 4.35 -1.26
N VAL A 82 2.09 4.61 -1.95
CA VAL A 82 2.11 4.73 -3.42
C VAL A 82 1.76 3.39 -4.07
N TRP A 83 2.31 2.29 -3.54
CA TRP A 83 2.02 0.93 -3.98
C TRP A 83 0.54 0.57 -3.80
N GLU A 84 -0.03 0.86 -2.63
CA GLU A 84 -1.44 0.64 -2.33
C GLU A 84 -2.35 1.42 -3.28
N LYS A 85 -2.07 2.71 -3.46
CA LYS A 85 -2.81 3.57 -4.38
C LYS A 85 -2.71 3.08 -5.83
N ALA A 86 -1.52 2.66 -6.26
CA ALA A 86 -1.33 2.13 -7.61
C ALA A 86 -2.10 0.83 -7.82
N CYS A 87 -2.03 -0.11 -6.88
CA CYS A 87 -2.82 -1.34 -6.92
C CYS A 87 -4.33 -1.03 -6.96
N GLY A 88 -4.80 -0.11 -6.12
CA GLY A 88 -6.20 0.31 -6.09
C GLY A 88 -6.67 0.89 -7.42
N GLN A 89 -5.87 1.74 -8.06
CA GLN A 89 -6.22 2.28 -9.38
C GLN A 89 -6.27 1.20 -10.45
N ILE A 90 -5.21 0.37 -10.59
CA ILE A 90 -5.14 -0.61 -11.67
C ILE A 90 -6.19 -1.70 -11.53
N PHE A 91 -6.63 -2.03 -10.31
CA PHE A 91 -7.69 -3.01 -10.09
C PHE A 91 -9.07 -2.37 -9.97
N GLY A 92 -9.21 -1.05 -10.17
CA GLY A 92 -10.49 -0.36 -10.18
C GLY A 92 -11.21 -0.43 -8.83
N ASN A 93 -10.56 0.10 -7.79
CA ASN A 93 -11.08 0.15 -6.43
C ASN A 93 -12.47 0.81 -6.39
N ILE A 94 -13.44 0.12 -5.80
CA ILE A 94 -14.82 0.57 -5.59
C ILE A 94 -15.14 0.80 -4.11
N HIS A 95 -14.13 0.84 -3.22
CA HIS A 95 -14.30 0.99 -1.77
C HIS A 95 -15.36 2.05 -1.40
N ASP A 96 -15.29 3.24 -1.98
CA ASP A 96 -16.22 4.36 -1.66
C ASP A 96 -17.69 4.04 -1.98
N GLN A 97 -17.95 3.10 -2.90
CA GLN A 97 -19.31 2.67 -3.27
C GLN A 97 -19.89 1.68 -2.25
N VAL A 98 -19.04 0.95 -1.53
CA VAL A 98 -19.42 -0.12 -0.60
C VAL A 98 -19.04 0.18 0.85
N GLU A 99 -18.47 1.36 1.14
CA GLU A 99 -18.04 1.77 2.49
C GLU A 99 -19.19 1.62 3.51
N SER A 100 -20.42 1.97 3.10
CA SER A 100 -21.61 1.91 3.95
C SER A 100 -22.04 0.48 4.35
N GLU A 101 -21.52 -0.55 3.67
CA GLU A 101 -21.80 -1.95 3.99
C GLU A 101 -21.02 -2.42 5.23
N ILE A 102 -19.96 -1.71 5.62
CA ILE A 102 -19.17 -2.02 6.80
C ILE A 102 -19.75 -1.30 8.01
N ALA A 103 -20.38 -2.06 8.90
CA ALA A 103 -20.93 -1.52 10.13
C ALA A 103 -19.85 -0.88 11.02
N LYS A 104 -20.19 0.27 11.60
CA LYS A 104 -19.31 0.96 12.57
C LYS A 104 -19.37 0.25 13.93
N PRO A 105 -18.25 0.20 14.68
CA PRO A 105 -18.26 -0.30 16.06
C PRO A 105 -19.28 0.42 16.95
N GLN A 106 -19.96 -0.34 17.79
CA GLN A 106 -20.95 0.17 18.75
C GLN A 106 -20.44 -0.02 20.18
N TRP A 107 -20.45 1.06 20.95
CA TRP A 107 -20.06 1.09 22.35
C TRP A 107 -21.31 1.16 23.22
N TYR A 108 -21.32 0.36 24.29
CA TYR A 108 -22.36 0.38 25.31
C TYR A 108 -21.72 0.76 26.64
N LEU A 109 -22.02 1.97 27.12
CA LEU A 109 -21.47 2.49 28.37
C LEU A 109 -22.58 3.14 29.19
N ASN A 110 -22.71 2.72 30.44
CA ASN A 110 -23.72 3.22 31.38
C ASN A 110 -25.16 3.17 30.82
N GLY A 111 -25.49 2.10 30.07
CA GLY A 111 -26.82 1.94 29.45
C GLY A 111 -27.06 2.80 28.21
N VAL A 112 -26.07 3.58 27.77
CA VAL A 112 -26.15 4.41 26.56
C VAL A 112 -25.34 3.78 25.43
N ARG A 113 -25.92 3.78 24.22
CA ARG A 113 -25.27 3.34 22.99
C ARG A 113 -24.57 4.52 22.30
N TYR A 114 -23.30 4.32 21.94
CA TYR A 114 -22.52 5.25 21.11
C TYR A 114 -22.02 4.51 19.87
N GLU A 115 -21.96 5.19 18.73
CA GLU A 115 -21.39 4.64 17.51
C GLU A 115 -20.05 5.31 17.22
N ALA A 116 -19.05 4.52 16.81
CA ALA A 116 -17.76 5.07 16.43
C ALA A 116 -17.90 5.96 15.18
N SER A 117 -16.98 6.91 15.02
CA SER A 117 -16.98 7.80 13.85
C SER A 117 -16.54 7.08 12.58
N LYS A 118 -15.65 6.08 12.70
CA LYS A 118 -15.05 5.32 11.60
C LYS A 118 -15.40 3.83 11.69
N SER A 119 -15.54 3.20 10.54
CA SER A 119 -15.60 1.74 10.37
C SER A 119 -14.20 1.18 10.11
N LEU A 120 -14.13 -0.13 9.88
CA LEU A 120 -12.98 -0.77 9.25
C LEU A 120 -12.84 -0.28 7.81
N ILE A 121 -11.60 -0.09 7.35
CA ILE A 121 -11.28 0.44 6.02
C ILE A 121 -10.38 -0.58 5.31
N PRO A 122 -10.93 -1.39 4.39
CA PRO A 122 -10.15 -2.22 3.48
C PRO A 122 -9.36 -1.35 2.48
N ASP A 123 -8.16 -1.77 2.09
CA ASP A 123 -7.35 -1.02 1.13
C ASP A 123 -8.04 -0.95 -0.25
N ILE A 124 -8.42 -2.11 -0.79
CA ILE A 124 -8.96 -2.23 -2.14
C ILE A 124 -10.12 -3.21 -2.15
N ILE A 125 -11.27 -2.76 -2.64
CA ILE A 125 -12.41 -3.61 -2.97
C ILE A 125 -12.65 -3.53 -4.47
N THR A 126 -12.90 -4.65 -5.13
CA THR A 126 -13.32 -4.66 -6.53
C THR A 126 -14.24 -5.84 -6.82
N GLU A 127 -15.08 -5.70 -7.84
CA GLU A 127 -15.85 -6.81 -8.41
C GLU A 127 -15.34 -7.16 -9.81
N CYS A 128 -15.39 -8.44 -10.12
CA CYS A 128 -14.99 -9.05 -11.39
C CYS A 128 -16.02 -10.11 -11.81
N ASN A 129 -16.15 -10.34 -13.11
CA ASN A 129 -16.91 -11.48 -13.65
C ASN A 129 -15.94 -12.44 -14.34
N ILE A 130 -15.97 -13.71 -13.96
CA ILE A 130 -15.25 -14.76 -14.66
C ILE A 130 -16.20 -15.42 -15.66
N GLU A 131 -15.98 -15.17 -16.95
CA GLU A 131 -16.79 -15.76 -18.03
C GLU A 131 -16.41 -17.21 -18.31
N TYR A 132 -17.45 -18.04 -18.49
CA TYR A 132 -17.44 -19.43 -18.95
C TYR A 132 -18.36 -19.57 -20.17
N ASP A 133 -18.31 -20.71 -20.86
CA ASP A 133 -18.99 -20.91 -22.17
C ASP A 133 -20.47 -20.50 -22.21
N ASN A 134 -21.22 -20.64 -21.10
CA ASN A 134 -22.65 -20.27 -21.03
C ASN A 134 -23.05 -19.62 -19.69
N ASP A 135 -22.09 -19.16 -18.89
CA ASP A 135 -22.37 -18.59 -17.57
C ASP A 135 -21.24 -17.65 -17.13
N TYR A 136 -21.46 -16.90 -16.06
CA TYR A 136 -20.41 -16.12 -15.42
C TYR A 136 -20.46 -16.28 -13.91
N GLU A 137 -19.27 -16.31 -13.30
CA GLU A 137 -19.12 -16.27 -11.85
C GLU A 137 -18.79 -14.83 -11.43
N LYS A 138 -19.69 -14.21 -10.65
CA LYS A 138 -19.42 -12.91 -10.00
C LYS A 138 -18.47 -13.16 -8.83
N VAL A 139 -17.33 -12.47 -8.84
CA VAL A 139 -16.30 -12.58 -7.80
C VAL A 139 -16.14 -11.23 -7.11
N PHE A 140 -16.29 -11.24 -5.78
CA PHE A 140 -16.01 -10.09 -4.92
C PHE A 140 -14.58 -10.17 -4.39
N CYS A 141 -13.76 -9.18 -4.70
CA CYS A 141 -12.34 -9.17 -4.35
C CYS A 141 -12.08 -8.21 -3.18
N ILE A 142 -11.37 -8.71 -2.17
CA ILE A 142 -10.87 -7.94 -1.02
C ILE A 142 -9.35 -8.02 -1.08
N LEU A 143 -8.70 -6.92 -1.44
CA LEU A 143 -7.26 -6.91 -1.67
C LEU A 143 -6.57 -5.94 -0.71
N ASP A 144 -5.43 -6.36 -0.17
CA ASP A 144 -4.59 -5.56 0.74
C ASP A 144 -3.15 -5.58 0.26
N ALA A 145 -2.61 -4.38 0.05
CA ALA A 145 -1.36 -4.19 -0.66
C ALA A 145 -0.20 -4.04 0.32
N LYS A 146 0.78 -4.94 0.23
CA LYS A 146 1.91 -5.00 1.15
C LYS A 146 3.23 -4.80 0.39
N TYR A 147 3.85 -3.63 0.60
CA TYR A 147 5.11 -3.27 -0.07
C TYR A 147 6.34 -3.79 0.67
N TYR A 148 6.55 -5.10 0.62
CA TYR A 148 7.79 -5.77 1.02
C TYR A 148 7.90 -7.11 0.30
N LEU A 149 9.12 -7.64 0.24
CA LEU A 149 9.40 -8.91 -0.41
C LEU A 149 9.17 -10.08 0.56
N ILE A 150 8.29 -11.01 0.20
CA ILE A 150 8.18 -12.28 0.91
C ILE A 150 9.36 -13.17 0.56
N LYS A 151 10.04 -13.67 1.60
CA LYS A 151 11.07 -14.70 1.47
C LYS A 151 10.57 -15.98 2.13
N ALA A 152 10.52 -17.08 1.38
CA ALA A 152 10.01 -18.36 1.87
C ALA A 152 10.78 -18.89 3.09
N GLU A 153 12.08 -18.64 3.13
CA GLU A 153 12.97 -18.93 4.27
C GLU A 153 12.56 -18.29 5.60
N ASN A 154 11.74 -17.23 5.55
CA ASN A 154 11.28 -16.54 6.75
C ASN A 154 9.84 -16.90 7.18
N LEU A 155 9.17 -17.82 6.48
CA LEU A 155 7.80 -18.23 6.83
C LEU A 155 7.72 -18.80 8.26
N SER A 156 8.75 -19.53 8.69
CA SER A 156 8.85 -20.12 10.03
C SER A 156 9.29 -19.13 11.12
N SER A 157 9.98 -18.05 10.77
CA SER A 157 10.40 -16.99 11.71
C SER A 157 9.40 -15.83 11.81
N GLY A 158 8.38 -15.80 10.94
CA GLY A 158 7.38 -14.74 10.89
C GLY A 158 7.90 -13.40 10.35
N MET A 159 9.13 -13.35 9.83
CA MET A 159 9.77 -12.12 9.38
C MET A 159 9.52 -11.87 7.88
N GLY A 160 8.91 -10.73 7.52
CA GLY A 160 8.66 -10.44 6.10
C GLY A 160 7.48 -11.20 5.49
N ILE A 161 6.51 -11.59 6.33
CA ILE A 161 5.16 -12.02 5.95
C ILE A 161 4.14 -11.09 6.63
N PRO A 162 2.86 -11.05 6.17
CA PRO A 162 1.83 -10.31 6.88
C PRO A 162 1.76 -10.73 8.35
N GLY A 163 1.65 -9.75 9.25
CA GLY A 163 1.51 -10.04 10.67
C GLY A 163 0.19 -10.73 10.96
N VAL A 164 0.08 -11.40 12.12
CA VAL A 164 -1.20 -12.01 12.56
C VAL A 164 -2.34 -11.00 12.55
N GLN A 165 -2.05 -9.74 12.90
CA GLN A 165 -3.04 -8.65 12.85
C GLN A 165 -3.53 -8.35 11.43
N ASP A 166 -2.67 -8.43 10.42
CA ASP A 166 -3.07 -8.25 9.02
C ASP A 166 -3.96 -9.40 8.56
N VAL A 167 -3.59 -10.64 8.89
CA VAL A 167 -4.39 -11.83 8.58
C VAL A 167 -5.77 -11.75 9.23
N VAL A 168 -5.83 -11.39 10.51
CA VAL A 168 -7.11 -11.20 11.24
C VAL A 168 -7.93 -10.08 10.60
N LYS A 169 -7.33 -8.93 10.27
CA LYS A 169 -8.03 -7.83 9.58
C LYS A 169 -8.67 -8.30 8.27
N GLN A 170 -7.95 -9.07 7.46
CA GLN A 170 -8.48 -9.60 6.20
C GLN A 170 -9.71 -10.50 6.40
N PHE A 171 -9.71 -11.36 7.42
CA PHE A 171 -10.90 -12.15 7.75
C PHE A 171 -12.05 -11.28 8.22
N VAL A 172 -11.78 -10.28 9.06
CA VAL A 172 -12.83 -9.37 9.54
C VAL A 172 -13.41 -8.56 8.38
N TYR A 173 -12.60 -8.11 7.41
CA TYR A 173 -13.09 -7.45 6.21
C TYR A 173 -14.05 -8.35 5.43
N HIS A 174 -13.68 -9.61 5.18
CA HIS A 174 -14.57 -10.58 4.55
C HIS A 174 -15.89 -10.71 5.32
N GLU A 175 -15.83 -11.00 6.62
CA GLU A 175 -17.03 -11.16 7.46
C GLU A 175 -17.92 -9.91 7.45
N SER A 176 -17.33 -8.71 7.35
CA SER A 176 -18.05 -7.43 7.27
C SER A 176 -18.95 -7.34 6.03
N PHE A 177 -18.56 -7.97 4.93
CA PHE A 177 -19.30 -7.96 3.66
C PHE A 177 -20.29 -9.13 3.50
N MET A 178 -20.41 -10.04 4.47
CA MET A 178 -21.26 -11.24 4.31
C MET A 178 -22.73 -10.91 4.01
N ASN A 179 -23.27 -9.81 4.55
CA ASN A 179 -24.64 -9.38 4.24
C ASN A 179 -24.76 -8.83 2.81
N TYR A 180 -23.76 -8.05 2.37
CA TYR A 180 -23.66 -7.57 0.99
C TYR A 180 -23.60 -8.75 0.01
N LEU A 181 -22.70 -9.71 0.24
CA LEU A 181 -22.53 -10.88 -0.62
C LEU A 181 -23.81 -11.71 -0.78
N ARG A 182 -24.56 -11.93 0.32
CA ARG A 182 -25.85 -12.63 0.27
C ARG A 182 -26.88 -11.87 -0.57
N ARG A 183 -26.95 -10.56 -0.40
CA ARG A 183 -27.91 -9.70 -1.11
C ARG A 183 -27.62 -9.67 -2.61
N GLU A 184 -26.34 -9.62 -2.97
CA GLU A 184 -25.87 -9.59 -4.37
C GLU A 184 -25.75 -10.98 -5.00
N ASN A 185 -26.13 -12.05 -4.28
CA ASN A 185 -25.99 -13.43 -4.71
C ASN A 185 -24.57 -13.77 -5.21
N CYS A 186 -23.55 -13.25 -4.51
CA CYS A 186 -22.14 -13.45 -4.84
C CYS A 186 -21.55 -14.51 -3.92
N GLU A 187 -21.37 -15.72 -4.45
CA GLU A 187 -20.90 -16.88 -3.69
C GLU A 187 -19.37 -16.97 -3.64
N SER A 188 -18.66 -16.21 -4.47
CA SER A 188 -17.22 -16.33 -4.67
C SER A 188 -16.49 -15.08 -4.21
N VAL A 189 -15.59 -15.26 -3.24
CA VAL A 189 -14.74 -14.18 -2.71
C VAL A 189 -13.29 -14.47 -3.00
N PHE A 190 -12.59 -13.48 -3.55
CA PHE A 190 -11.14 -13.49 -3.71
C PHE A 190 -10.52 -12.53 -2.70
N ASN A 191 -10.18 -13.06 -1.53
CA ASN A 191 -9.46 -12.32 -0.49
C ASN A 191 -7.95 -12.52 -0.69
N ALA A 192 -7.15 -11.45 -0.78
CA ALA A 192 -5.74 -11.57 -1.12
C ALA A 192 -4.85 -10.47 -0.56
N PHE A 193 -3.61 -10.85 -0.25
CA PHE A 193 -2.51 -9.91 -0.10
C PHE A 193 -1.75 -9.74 -1.42
N LEU A 194 -1.39 -8.49 -1.74
CA LEU A 194 -0.66 -8.13 -2.96
C LEU A 194 0.78 -7.70 -2.63
N PHE A 195 1.76 -8.42 -3.18
CA PHE A 195 3.19 -8.17 -2.93
C PHE A 195 3.94 -7.86 -4.22
N PRO A 196 4.97 -6.99 -4.19
CA PRO A 196 5.90 -6.87 -5.30
C PRO A 196 6.80 -8.12 -5.44
N ILE A 197 7.25 -8.40 -6.65
CA ILE A 197 8.29 -9.40 -6.94
C ILE A 197 9.66 -8.71 -6.99
N ALA A 198 10.68 -9.31 -6.37
CA ALA A 198 12.04 -8.76 -6.29
C ALA A 198 12.78 -8.77 -7.64
N ASN A 199 12.75 -9.92 -8.31
CA ASN A 199 13.42 -10.13 -9.58
C ASN A 199 12.37 -10.25 -10.67
N GLU A 200 12.38 -9.29 -11.59
CA GLU A 200 11.75 -9.43 -12.90
C GLU A 200 12.63 -10.32 -13.78
N ASP A 201 12.89 -11.55 -13.33
CA ASP A 201 13.59 -12.52 -14.14
C ASP A 201 12.71 -12.83 -15.37
N ASP A 202 13.30 -12.81 -16.57
CA ASP A 202 12.57 -13.05 -17.83
C ASP A 202 11.88 -14.43 -17.86
N ALA A 203 12.31 -15.35 -17.00
CA ALA A 203 11.64 -16.63 -16.76
C ALA A 203 10.21 -16.45 -16.21
N ILE A 204 9.93 -15.38 -15.48
CA ILE A 204 8.60 -15.03 -14.98
C ILE A 204 7.81 -14.35 -16.10
N LYS A 205 7.10 -15.14 -16.90
CA LYS A 205 6.33 -14.62 -18.04
C LYS A 205 5.03 -13.88 -17.67
N ARG A 206 4.58 -13.94 -16.42
CA ARG A 206 3.25 -13.45 -16.01
C ARG A 206 3.36 -12.25 -15.08
N ASP A 207 2.51 -11.26 -15.31
CA ASP A 207 2.49 -10.03 -14.51
C ASP A 207 1.89 -10.24 -13.11
N ILE A 208 0.97 -11.21 -12.99
CA ILE A 208 0.33 -11.62 -11.75
C ILE A 208 0.53 -13.12 -11.52
N ILE A 209 0.98 -13.48 -10.32
CA ILE A 209 1.22 -14.87 -9.91
C ILE A 209 0.61 -15.11 -8.53
N ILE A 210 -0.22 -16.13 -8.42
CA ILE A 210 -0.72 -16.62 -7.13
C ILE A 210 0.22 -17.74 -6.68
N ARG A 211 0.92 -17.57 -5.56
CA ARG A 211 1.93 -18.55 -5.09
C ARG A 211 1.48 -19.42 -3.92
N GLY A 212 0.35 -19.09 -3.30
CA GLY A 212 -0.18 -19.82 -2.16
C GLY A 212 -1.31 -19.06 -1.48
N PHE A 213 -1.62 -19.45 -0.26
CA PHE A 213 -2.61 -18.80 0.57
C PHE A 213 -2.28 -18.98 2.05
N VAL A 214 -2.82 -18.11 2.89
CA VAL A 214 -2.90 -18.29 4.34
C VAL A 214 -4.36 -18.54 4.72
N THR A 215 -4.57 -19.37 5.73
CA THR A 215 -5.89 -19.67 6.29
C THR A 215 -5.78 -19.85 7.80
N MET A 216 -6.90 -19.80 8.50
CA MET A 216 -7.01 -20.10 9.93
C MET A 216 -8.24 -20.96 10.19
N LEU A 217 -8.27 -21.63 11.34
CA LEU A 217 -9.44 -22.36 11.80
C LEU A 217 -10.35 -21.43 12.62
N LYS A 218 -11.57 -21.19 12.13
CA LYS A 218 -12.68 -20.64 12.91
C LYS A 218 -13.08 -21.68 13.97
N TRP A 219 -13.03 -21.28 15.24
CA TRP A 219 -13.34 -22.12 16.40
C TRP A 219 -12.57 -23.46 16.45
N GLY A 220 -11.41 -23.55 15.80
CA GLY A 220 -10.59 -24.77 15.77
C GLY A 220 -11.14 -25.91 14.91
N VAL A 221 -12.24 -25.71 14.18
CA VAL A 221 -12.93 -26.79 13.45
C VAL A 221 -13.20 -26.45 11.99
N GLU A 222 -13.45 -25.19 11.68
CA GLU A 222 -13.82 -24.77 10.33
C GLU A 222 -12.69 -23.96 9.71
N GLN A 223 -12.08 -24.48 8.65
CA GLN A 223 -11.14 -23.69 7.86
C GLN A 223 -11.85 -22.48 7.24
N LEU A 224 -11.33 -21.29 7.51
CA LEU A 224 -11.77 -20.03 6.90
C LEU A 224 -11.33 -19.99 5.43
N VAL A 225 -12.13 -19.29 4.61
CA VAL A 225 -11.85 -19.07 3.19
C VAL A 225 -10.42 -18.53 3.02
N PRO A 226 -9.63 -19.06 2.08
CA PRO A 226 -8.23 -18.69 1.93
C PRO A 226 -8.03 -17.18 1.66
N ILE A 227 -6.96 -16.63 2.23
CA ILE A 227 -6.38 -15.35 1.84
C ILE A 227 -5.20 -15.64 0.92
N TYR A 228 -5.36 -15.37 -0.37
CA TYR A 228 -4.35 -15.70 -1.38
C TYR A 228 -3.12 -14.78 -1.30
N LEU A 229 -1.96 -15.33 -1.62
CA LEU A 229 -0.70 -14.61 -1.71
C LEU A 229 -0.41 -14.31 -3.18
N VAL A 230 -0.70 -13.08 -3.58
CA VAL A 230 -0.61 -12.60 -4.96
C VAL A 230 0.64 -11.76 -5.12
N PHE A 231 1.40 -12.06 -6.16
CA PHE A 231 2.67 -11.44 -6.46
C PHE A 231 2.56 -10.70 -7.79
N LEU A 232 2.87 -9.41 -7.76
CA LEU A 232 2.74 -8.48 -8.87
C LEU A 232 4.13 -8.06 -9.35
N LYS A 233 4.33 -8.06 -10.67
CA LYS A 233 5.51 -7.41 -11.26
C LYS A 233 5.45 -5.89 -11.05
N PRO A 234 6.48 -5.27 -10.47
CA PRO A 234 6.51 -3.82 -10.29
C PRO A 234 6.37 -3.05 -11.61
N SER A 235 7.10 -3.45 -12.67
CA SER A 235 7.01 -2.80 -13.99
C SER A 235 5.58 -2.79 -14.55
N PHE A 236 4.83 -3.88 -14.39
CA PHE A 236 3.42 -3.96 -14.75
C PHE A 236 2.56 -2.98 -13.96
N VAL A 237 2.69 -2.95 -12.64
CA VAL A 237 1.89 -2.06 -11.76
C VAL A 237 2.18 -0.60 -12.09
N TRP A 238 3.45 -0.23 -12.20
CA TRP A 238 3.85 1.16 -12.44
C TRP A 238 3.46 1.65 -13.84
N THR A 239 3.73 0.85 -14.87
CA THR A 239 3.35 1.21 -16.24
C THR A 239 1.84 1.37 -16.34
N SER A 240 1.07 0.45 -15.74
CA SER A 240 -0.39 0.52 -15.76
C SER A 240 -0.93 1.71 -14.98
N TYR A 241 -0.33 2.02 -13.83
CA TYR A 241 -0.69 3.16 -12.98
C TYR A 241 -0.42 4.49 -13.68
N LEU A 242 0.80 4.67 -14.22
CA LEU A 242 1.20 5.89 -14.94
C LEU A 242 0.36 6.13 -16.19
N ASN A 243 -0.07 5.07 -16.87
CA ASN A 243 -0.94 5.15 -18.04
C ASN A 243 -2.43 5.31 -17.68
N GLY A 244 -2.81 5.25 -16.40
CA GLY A 244 -4.22 5.32 -15.99
C GLY A 244 -5.06 4.10 -16.41
N SER A 245 -4.41 2.97 -16.69
CA SER A 245 -5.09 1.78 -17.25
C SER A 245 -5.59 0.83 -16.15
N ILE A 246 -6.85 0.41 -16.27
CA ILE A 246 -7.44 -0.62 -15.43
C ILE A 246 -7.10 -2.00 -16.02
N GLN A 247 -6.62 -2.91 -15.18
CA GLN A 247 -6.06 -4.22 -15.52
C GLN A 247 -6.80 -5.38 -14.84
N LYS A 248 -8.11 -5.24 -14.60
CA LYS A 248 -8.96 -6.29 -13.99
C LYS A 248 -8.90 -7.62 -14.76
N THR A 249 -8.76 -7.57 -16.08
CA THR A 249 -8.66 -8.76 -16.96
C THR A 249 -7.48 -9.66 -16.60
N ILE A 250 -6.32 -9.07 -16.27
CA ILE A 250 -5.12 -9.83 -15.89
C ILE A 250 -5.30 -10.47 -14.51
N LEU A 251 -6.03 -9.81 -13.60
CA LEU A 251 -6.42 -10.39 -12.31
C LEU A 251 -7.38 -11.57 -12.50
N ILE A 252 -8.38 -11.43 -13.37
CA ILE A 252 -9.31 -12.51 -13.75
C ILE A 252 -8.54 -13.71 -14.32
N ASP A 253 -7.60 -13.48 -15.23
CA ASP A 253 -6.76 -14.54 -15.80
C ASP A 253 -5.89 -15.27 -14.76
N ALA A 254 -5.49 -14.58 -13.69
CA ALA A 254 -4.82 -15.20 -12.57
C ALA A 254 -5.78 -16.06 -11.74
N MET A 255 -6.99 -15.55 -11.44
CA MET A 255 -8.03 -16.25 -10.67
C MET A 255 -8.53 -17.51 -11.39
N LYS A 256 -8.64 -17.51 -12.72
CA LYS A 256 -9.01 -18.69 -13.54
C LYS A 256 -8.10 -19.91 -13.33
N ARG A 257 -6.90 -19.72 -12.74
CA ARG A 257 -5.91 -20.79 -12.51
C ARG A 257 -6.00 -21.42 -11.13
N ILE A 258 -6.89 -20.92 -10.28
CA ILE A 258 -7.17 -21.46 -8.96
C ILE A 258 -8.65 -21.83 -8.86
N ARG A 259 -8.99 -22.62 -7.85
CA ARG A 259 -10.39 -22.89 -7.51
C ARG A 259 -10.78 -21.96 -6.37
N LEU A 260 -11.74 -21.06 -6.62
CA LEU A 260 -12.37 -20.25 -5.59
C LEU A 260 -13.30 -21.13 -4.74
N GLU A 261 -13.39 -20.82 -3.45
CA GLU A 261 -14.29 -21.51 -2.53
C GLU A 261 -15.62 -20.75 -2.45
N ASP A 262 -16.72 -21.50 -2.55
CA ASP A 262 -18.07 -21.00 -2.24
C ASP A 262 -18.14 -20.64 -0.74
N VAL A 263 -18.40 -19.37 -0.47
CA VAL A 263 -18.40 -18.79 0.88
C VAL A 263 -19.65 -19.14 1.71
N PHE A 264 -20.71 -19.64 1.07
CA PHE A 264 -21.94 -20.07 1.72
C PHE A 264 -22.04 -21.59 1.91
N ARG A 265 -21.14 -22.36 1.31
CA ARG A 265 -21.14 -23.84 1.33
C ARG A 265 -21.31 -24.48 2.70
N LYS A 266 -20.87 -23.81 3.78
CA LYS A 266 -20.97 -24.29 5.18
C LYS A 266 -22.03 -23.57 6.01
N VAL A 267 -22.62 -22.49 5.50
CA VAL A 267 -23.66 -21.69 6.17
C VAL A 267 -25.05 -22.28 5.94
N LEU A 268 -25.24 -23.04 4.87
CA LEU A 268 -26.53 -23.64 4.46
C LEU A 268 -26.74 -25.09 4.96
N LYS A 269 -26.27 -25.44 6.17
CA LYS A 269 -26.57 -26.73 6.82
C LYS A 269 -27.23 -26.54 8.18
#